data_AF-A0A2G5RND3-F1
#
_entry.id   AF-A0A2G5RND3-F1
#
_cell.length_a   1.000
_cell.length_b   1.000
_cell.length_c   1.000
_cell.angle_alpha   90.00
_cell.angle_beta   90.00
_cell.angle_gamma   90.00
#
_symmetry.space_group_name_H-M   'P 1'
#
loop_
_entity.id
_entity.type
_entity.pdbx_description
1 polymer ?
#
loop_
_entity_poly.entity_id
_entity_poly.type
_entity_poly.pdbx_seq_one_letter_code
_entity_poly.pdbx_strand_id
1 'polypeptide(L)'
;MEDVLRPIYQERASQSRTLGILMVERGSDYSPETDLFDVILFVIVREGEETVFIKHYAFEEKSASLYVVDERQMKEWVLLGSNRKVMNWLLNGKILFERNEYIAQLRQRLLQFPKEERKVKMGIEFARLVRRYIEGRSFFEKDQWLDAYNHVLHALHHLARLSIIENGFYPEVTVWNQVKQIEPQIYKLYAELVGSEEPLDKRLQLLFLASDFFIHSKLKQGASHLMHVLEKKDTPWSMAELLSEKELMVYGVDLEILLEFLVEKHMLSVEKIATKGQGIFHRHYIVEKNKEKY
;
A
#
# COMPACT_ATOMS: atom_id res chain seq x y z
N MET A 1 13.16 31.35 -10.78
CA MET A 1 11.95 30.56 -10.44
C MET A 1 11.68 30.61 -8.95
N GLU A 2 12.67 30.24 -8.12
CA GLU A 2 12.61 30.36 -6.66
C GLU A 2 12.33 31.79 -6.18
N ASP A 3 12.88 32.83 -6.83
CA ASP A 3 12.62 34.23 -6.46
C ASP A 3 11.15 34.66 -6.62
N VAL A 4 10.44 34.16 -7.64
CA VAL A 4 9.03 34.51 -7.91
C VAL A 4 8.09 33.80 -6.93
N LEU A 5 8.43 32.56 -6.57
CA LEU A 5 7.66 31.76 -5.60
C LEU A 5 8.06 32.04 -4.14
N ARG A 6 9.13 32.82 -3.92
CA ARG A 6 9.66 33.15 -2.59
C ARG A 6 8.63 33.74 -1.64
N PRO A 7 7.84 34.75 -2.02
CA PRO A 7 6.83 35.30 -1.12
C PRO A 7 5.83 34.22 -0.66
N ILE A 8 5.45 33.31 -1.56
CA ILE A 8 4.47 32.25 -1.29
C ILE A 8 5.01 31.26 -0.26
N TYR A 9 6.22 30.73 -0.44
CA TYR A 9 6.76 29.76 0.51
C TYR A 9 7.25 30.40 1.80
N GLN A 10 7.68 31.67 1.79
CA GLN A 10 8.07 32.39 3.02
C GLN A 10 6.87 32.64 3.94
N GLU A 11 5.72 33.03 3.39
CA GLU A 11 4.47 33.14 4.15
C GLU A 11 4.15 31.82 4.86
N ARG A 12 4.28 30.69 4.16
CA ARG A 12 4.05 29.35 4.74
C ARG A 12 5.10 28.98 5.78
N ALA A 13 6.37 29.27 5.55
CA ALA A 13 7.46 28.99 6.49
C ALA A 13 7.31 29.77 7.81
N SER A 14 6.73 30.98 7.76
CA SER A 14 6.47 31.80 8.95
C SER A 14 5.44 31.18 9.90
N GLN A 15 4.57 30.29 9.42
CA GLN A 15 3.56 29.64 10.25
C GLN A 15 4.22 28.63 11.20
N SER A 16 3.91 28.73 12.49
CA SER A 16 4.47 27.86 13.54
C SER A 16 4.17 26.37 13.31
N ARG A 17 3.02 26.06 12.68
CA ARG A 17 2.59 24.70 12.34
C ARG A 17 3.34 24.05 11.16
N THR A 18 4.07 24.83 10.36
CA THR A 18 4.80 24.30 9.20
C THR A 18 6.00 23.49 9.66
N LEU A 19 6.06 22.23 9.23
CA LEU A 19 7.14 21.29 9.51
C LEU A 19 8.20 21.32 8.41
N GLY A 20 7.80 21.48 7.16
CA GLY A 20 8.73 21.58 6.05
C GLY A 20 8.06 21.96 4.74
N ILE A 21 8.87 22.45 3.82
CA ILE A 21 8.48 22.86 2.47
C ILE A 21 9.47 22.27 1.48
N LEU A 22 8.95 21.53 0.52
CA LEU A 22 9.68 20.95 -0.60
C LEU A 22 9.28 21.64 -1.90
N MET A 23 10.24 21.82 -2.79
CA MET A 23 10.01 22.24 -4.16
C MET A 23 10.39 21.12 -5.11
N VAL A 24 9.52 20.83 -6.06
CA VAL A 24 9.79 19.85 -7.12
C VAL A 24 9.56 20.54 -8.44
N GLU A 25 10.60 20.57 -9.27
CA GLU A 25 10.51 21.10 -10.62
C GLU A 25 10.16 19.97 -11.58
N ARG A 26 9.40 20.29 -12.62
CA ARG A 26 9.07 19.36 -13.69
C ARG A 26 10.36 18.90 -14.37
N GLY A 27 10.64 17.59 -14.32
CA GLY A 27 11.80 17.02 -14.98
C GLY A 27 11.65 16.90 -16.50
N SER A 28 10.49 16.41 -16.97
CA SER A 28 10.21 16.24 -18.40
C SER A 28 8.78 16.65 -18.76
N ASP A 29 8.56 16.96 -20.04
CA ASP A 29 7.26 17.41 -20.57
C ASP A 29 6.13 16.37 -20.44
N TYR A 30 6.44 15.12 -20.12
CA TYR A 30 5.44 14.07 -19.93
C TYR A 30 5.45 13.48 -18.52
N SER A 31 6.19 14.07 -17.57
CA SER A 31 6.24 13.56 -16.20
C SER A 31 4.93 13.85 -15.46
N PRO A 32 4.19 12.82 -15.01
CA PRO A 32 3.00 13.02 -14.18
C PRO A 32 3.36 13.39 -12.73
N GLU A 33 4.66 13.45 -12.39
CA GLU A 33 5.12 13.71 -11.03
C GLU A 33 4.70 15.09 -10.51
N THR A 34 4.50 16.06 -11.39
CA THR A 34 4.05 17.41 -11.04
C THR A 34 2.62 17.70 -11.51
N ASP A 35 1.85 16.68 -11.91
CA ASP A 35 0.53 16.86 -12.55
C ASP A 35 0.56 17.85 -13.73
N LEU A 36 1.67 17.86 -14.48
CA LEU A 36 1.97 18.79 -15.59
C LEU A 36 2.21 20.25 -15.20
N PHE A 37 2.24 20.60 -13.90
CA PHE A 37 2.73 21.90 -13.44
C PHE A 37 4.25 21.99 -13.59
N ASP A 38 4.78 23.20 -13.80
CA ASP A 38 6.23 23.41 -13.86
C ASP A 38 6.88 23.27 -12.49
N VAL A 39 6.14 23.61 -11.42
CA VAL A 39 6.61 23.52 -10.03
C VAL A 39 5.53 23.00 -9.10
N ILE A 40 5.92 22.11 -8.19
CA ILE A 40 5.15 21.76 -7.01
C ILE A 40 5.81 22.37 -5.78
N LEU A 41 5.02 23.06 -4.96
CA LEU A 41 5.38 23.41 -3.59
C LEU A 41 4.61 22.49 -2.65
N PHE A 42 5.32 21.58 -1.98
CA PHE A 42 4.73 20.62 -1.06
C PHE A 42 5.05 21.03 0.39
N VAL A 43 4.03 21.52 1.09
CA VAL A 43 4.10 22.02 2.46
C VAL A 43 3.50 20.97 3.40
N ILE A 44 4.28 20.54 4.39
CA ILE A 44 3.84 19.62 5.44
C ILE A 44 3.57 20.44 6.70
N VAL A 45 2.38 20.30 7.27
CA VAL A 45 1.97 20.97 8.52
C VAL A 45 1.61 19.94 9.59
N ARG A 46 1.89 20.25 10.86
CA ARG A 46 1.61 19.34 11.98
C ARG A 46 0.12 19.04 12.14
N GLU A 47 -0.70 20.10 12.07
CA GLU A 47 -2.15 20.04 12.16
C GLU A 47 -2.73 21.03 11.14
N GLY A 48 -3.29 20.50 10.07
CA GLY A 48 -3.96 21.28 9.03
C GLY A 48 -5.39 21.62 9.43
N GLU A 49 -5.91 22.75 8.97
CA GLU A 49 -7.36 23.04 8.99
C GLU A 49 -8.13 22.08 8.09
N GLU A 50 -7.51 21.72 6.95
CA GLU A 50 -7.95 20.72 6.01
C GLU A 50 -6.89 19.61 5.92
N THR A 51 -7.30 18.39 5.55
CA THR A 51 -6.36 17.26 5.34
C THR A 51 -5.41 17.55 4.18
N VAL A 52 -5.93 18.14 3.11
CA VAL A 52 -5.21 18.54 1.91
C VAL A 52 -5.83 19.83 1.37
N PHE A 53 -5.02 20.87 1.28
CA PHE A 53 -5.40 22.13 0.67
C PHE A 53 -4.53 22.42 -0.55
N ILE A 54 -5.14 22.78 -1.68
CA ILE A 54 -4.44 22.97 -2.95
C ILE A 54 -4.73 24.37 -3.49
N LYS A 55 -3.67 25.06 -3.96
CA LYS A 55 -3.76 26.33 -4.70
C LYS A 55 -2.90 26.30 -5.93
N HIS A 56 -3.44 26.78 -7.05
CA HIS A 56 -2.71 26.91 -8.30
C HIS A 56 -2.30 28.36 -8.55
N TYR A 57 -1.11 28.53 -9.12
CA TYR A 57 -0.53 29.81 -9.51
C TYR A 57 -0.11 29.74 -10.96
N ALA A 58 -0.21 30.87 -11.64
CA ALA A 58 0.37 31.11 -12.95
C ALA A 58 1.24 32.37 -12.85
N PHE A 59 2.41 32.35 -13.46
CA PHE A 59 3.32 33.48 -13.53
C PHE A 59 4.15 33.37 -14.80
N GLU A 60 4.27 34.47 -15.55
CA GLU A 60 4.85 34.44 -16.89
C GLU A 60 4.16 33.38 -17.76
N GLU A 61 4.92 32.46 -18.38
CA GLU A 61 4.42 31.29 -19.12
C GLU A 61 4.52 30.00 -18.29
N LYS A 62 4.60 30.10 -16.96
CA LYS A 62 4.79 28.98 -16.04
C LYS A 62 3.65 28.83 -15.06
N SER A 63 3.58 27.63 -14.49
CA SER A 63 2.54 27.18 -13.58
C SER A 63 3.14 26.56 -12.31
N ALA A 64 2.49 26.79 -11.17
CA ALA A 64 2.85 26.13 -9.92
C ALA A 64 1.62 25.63 -9.17
N SER A 65 1.76 24.50 -8.48
CA SER A 65 0.74 23.99 -7.56
C SER A 65 1.30 23.90 -6.15
N LEU A 66 0.62 24.58 -5.21
CA LEU A 66 0.90 24.53 -3.79
C LEU A 66 -0.01 23.50 -3.14
N TYR A 67 0.59 22.49 -2.54
CA TYR A 67 -0.06 21.51 -1.69
C TYR A 67 0.30 21.82 -0.23
N VAL A 68 -0.70 22.04 0.61
CA VAL A 68 -0.56 22.11 2.07
C VAL A 68 -1.23 20.88 2.66
N VAL A 69 -0.46 20.02 3.31
CA VAL A 69 -0.90 18.68 3.70
C VAL A 69 -0.66 18.44 5.18
N ASP A 70 -1.70 17.96 5.88
CA ASP A 70 -1.61 17.49 7.26
C ASP A 70 -0.63 16.31 7.35
N GLU A 71 0.25 16.33 8.35
CA GLU A 71 1.26 15.31 8.57
C GLU A 71 0.65 13.89 8.60
N ARG A 72 -0.55 13.72 9.16
CA ARG A 72 -1.24 12.42 9.24
C ARG A 72 -1.60 11.93 7.85
N GLN A 73 -2.11 12.80 6.99
CA GLN A 73 -2.46 12.45 5.62
C GLN A 73 -1.23 12.08 4.79
N MET A 74 -0.13 12.81 4.96
CA MET A 74 1.15 12.48 4.32
C MET A 74 1.65 11.10 4.77
N LYS A 75 1.65 10.84 6.08
CA LYS A 75 2.05 9.55 6.65
C LYS A 75 1.17 8.40 6.14
N GLU A 76 -0.13 8.63 6.03
CA GLU A 76 -1.06 7.65 5.47
C GLU A 76 -0.76 7.35 4.00
N TRP A 77 -0.54 8.37 3.16
CA TRP A 77 -0.16 8.17 1.76
C TRP A 77 1.13 7.38 1.59
N VAL A 78 2.14 7.72 2.40
CA VAL A 78 3.39 6.96 2.47
C VAL A 78 3.10 5.53 2.90
N LEU A 79 2.28 5.32 3.94
CA LEU A 79 1.95 4.00 4.48
C LEU A 79 1.24 3.11 3.47
N LEU A 80 0.20 3.63 2.82
CA LEU A 80 -0.67 2.88 1.89
C LEU A 80 -0.14 2.82 0.45
N GLY A 81 0.86 3.64 0.12
CA GLY A 81 1.37 3.79 -1.24
C GLY A 81 0.33 4.38 -2.21
N SER A 82 -0.69 5.05 -1.69
CA SER A 82 -1.84 5.57 -2.46
C SER A 82 -1.54 6.83 -3.25
N ASN A 83 -0.44 7.53 -2.93
CA ASN A 83 -0.01 8.74 -3.63
C ASN A 83 1.49 8.67 -3.99
N ARG A 84 1.79 8.08 -5.16
CA ARG A 84 3.19 7.80 -5.56
C ARG A 84 4.03 9.06 -5.82
N LYS A 85 3.41 10.13 -6.34
CA LYS A 85 4.10 11.42 -6.56
C LYS A 85 4.61 12.02 -5.25
N VAL A 86 3.85 11.89 -4.15
CA VAL A 86 4.28 12.36 -2.82
C VAL A 86 5.55 11.64 -2.37
N MET A 87 5.68 10.33 -2.61
CA MET A 87 6.92 9.60 -2.27
C MET A 87 8.12 10.18 -3.01
N ASN A 88 7.98 10.45 -4.30
CA ASN A 88 9.03 11.10 -5.11
C ASN A 88 9.35 12.51 -4.57
N TRP A 89 8.35 13.32 -4.26
CA TRP A 89 8.54 14.66 -3.71
C TRP A 89 9.31 14.64 -2.39
N LEU A 90 8.94 13.72 -1.49
CA LEU A 90 9.60 13.57 -0.19
C LEU A 90 11.08 13.18 -0.35
N LEU A 91 11.41 12.25 -1.23
CA LEU A 91 12.77 11.78 -1.44
C LEU A 91 13.63 12.78 -2.22
N ASN A 92 13.09 13.34 -3.31
CA ASN A 92 13.88 14.03 -4.33
C ASN A 92 13.66 15.54 -4.38
N GLY A 93 12.65 16.09 -3.71
CA GLY A 93 12.38 17.52 -3.73
C GLY A 93 13.49 18.38 -3.12
N LYS A 94 13.66 19.61 -3.60
CA LYS A 94 14.57 20.58 -2.94
C LYS A 94 13.93 21.05 -1.63
N ILE A 95 14.64 20.96 -0.52
CA ILE A 95 14.18 21.49 0.77
C ILE A 95 14.30 23.01 0.71
N LEU A 96 13.16 23.72 0.77
CA LEU A 96 13.12 25.18 0.87
C LEU A 96 13.07 25.65 2.32
N PHE A 97 12.45 24.86 3.19
CA PHE A 97 12.33 25.12 4.62
C PHE A 97 12.14 23.79 5.35
N GLU A 98 12.73 23.65 6.53
CA GLU A 98 12.37 22.60 7.47
C GLU A 98 12.53 23.06 8.91
N ARG A 99 11.68 22.53 9.78
CA ARG A 99 11.71 22.79 11.22
C ARG A 99 12.32 21.58 11.91
N ASN A 100 13.37 21.79 12.70
CA ASN A 100 14.03 20.74 13.49
C ASN A 100 14.44 19.52 12.64
N GLU A 101 14.94 19.74 11.42
CA GLU A 101 15.40 18.68 10.51
C GLU A 101 14.32 17.64 10.15
N TYR A 102 13.04 18.03 10.22
CA TYR A 102 11.92 17.12 10.01
C TYR A 102 11.97 16.37 8.67
N ILE A 103 12.29 17.07 7.57
CA ILE A 103 12.32 16.45 6.24
C ILE A 103 13.55 15.53 6.14
N ALA A 104 14.70 15.97 6.63
CA ALA A 104 15.91 15.15 6.64
C ALA A 104 15.70 13.83 7.40
N GLN A 105 15.10 13.88 8.59
CA GLN A 105 14.77 12.69 9.39
C GLN A 105 13.73 11.80 8.69
N LEU A 106 12.71 12.42 8.07
CA LEU A 106 11.71 11.69 7.29
C LEU A 106 12.37 10.93 6.13
N ARG A 107 13.25 11.58 5.35
CA ARG A 107 14.00 10.93 4.27
C ARG A 107 14.83 9.76 4.76
N GLN A 108 15.56 9.95 5.85
CA GLN A 108 16.37 8.88 6.44
C GLN A 108 15.49 7.68 6.81
N ARG A 109 14.34 7.91 7.43
CA ARG A 109 13.37 6.86 7.77
C ARG A 109 12.81 6.17 6.51
N LEU A 110 12.47 6.92 5.48
CA LEU A 110 12.02 6.37 4.19
C LEU A 110 13.11 5.55 3.50
N LEU A 111 14.39 5.91 3.61
CA LEU A 111 15.48 5.12 3.04
C LEU A 111 15.79 3.87 3.87
N GLN A 112 15.66 3.93 5.19
CA GLN A 112 15.91 2.80 6.09
C GLN A 112 14.82 1.73 6.06
N PHE A 113 13.59 2.11 5.70
CA PHE A 113 12.39 1.27 5.71
C PHE A 113 12.24 0.39 6.97
N PRO A 114 11.85 0.98 8.10
CA PRO A 114 11.79 0.29 9.39
C PRO A 114 10.98 -1.02 9.36
N LYS A 115 11.43 -2.02 10.13
CA LYS A 115 10.82 -3.36 10.14
C LYS A 115 9.31 -3.35 10.45
N GLU A 116 8.87 -2.53 11.38
CA GLU A 116 7.45 -2.45 11.73
C GLU A 116 6.60 -1.88 10.58
N GLU A 117 7.07 -0.84 9.90
CA GLU A 117 6.40 -0.32 8.70
C GLU A 117 6.37 -1.35 7.56
N ARG A 118 7.45 -2.12 7.41
CA ARG A 118 7.51 -3.23 6.45
C ARG A 118 6.44 -4.27 6.75
N LYS A 119 6.30 -4.71 8.00
CA LYS A 119 5.26 -5.68 8.39
C LYS A 119 3.86 -5.20 8.03
N VAL A 120 3.52 -3.95 8.33
CA VAL A 120 2.21 -3.37 7.99
C VAL A 120 2.00 -3.36 6.48
N LYS A 121 2.99 -2.87 5.71
CA LYS A 121 2.92 -2.85 4.24
C LYS A 121 2.83 -4.23 3.61
N MET A 122 3.57 -5.22 4.11
CA MET A 122 3.45 -6.61 3.67
C MET A 122 2.03 -7.12 3.91
N GLY A 123 1.44 -6.82 5.06
CA GLY A 123 0.04 -7.13 5.36
C GLY A 123 -0.92 -6.55 4.33
N ILE A 124 -0.81 -5.26 4.04
CA ILE A 124 -1.68 -4.58 3.06
C ILE A 124 -1.55 -5.20 1.67
N GLU A 125 -0.32 -5.37 1.17
CA GLU A 125 -0.10 -5.94 -0.17
C GLU A 125 -0.50 -7.42 -0.24
N PHE A 126 -0.32 -8.18 0.83
CA PHE A 126 -0.79 -9.56 0.91
C PHE A 126 -2.32 -9.66 0.89
N ALA A 127 -3.02 -8.79 1.62
CA ALA A 127 -4.49 -8.74 1.60
C ALA A 127 -5.03 -8.46 0.19
N ARG A 128 -4.45 -7.47 -0.49
CA ARG A 128 -4.79 -7.12 -1.88
C ARG A 128 -4.47 -8.25 -2.85
N LEU A 129 -3.32 -8.91 -2.69
CA LEU A 129 -2.95 -10.09 -3.47
C LEU A 129 -4.00 -11.20 -3.33
N VAL A 130 -4.36 -11.57 -2.09
CA VAL A 130 -5.34 -12.60 -1.79
C VAL A 130 -6.70 -12.25 -2.42
N ARG A 131 -7.18 -11.01 -2.24
CA ARG A 131 -8.42 -10.55 -2.85
C ARG A 131 -8.41 -10.73 -4.37
N ARG A 132 -7.39 -10.20 -5.04
CA ARG A 132 -7.30 -10.26 -6.51
C ARG A 132 -7.16 -11.69 -7.02
N TYR A 133 -6.44 -12.54 -6.29
CA TYR A 133 -6.36 -13.96 -6.60
C TYR A 133 -7.74 -14.63 -6.53
N ILE A 134 -8.48 -14.48 -5.42
CA ILE A 134 -9.80 -15.10 -5.23
C ILE A 134 -10.81 -14.60 -6.26
N GLU A 135 -10.88 -13.28 -6.47
CA GLU A 135 -11.77 -12.68 -7.48
C GLU A 135 -11.43 -13.20 -8.88
N GLY A 136 -10.14 -13.23 -9.24
CA GLY A 136 -9.69 -13.76 -10.53
C GLY A 136 -10.02 -15.24 -10.72
N ARG A 137 -9.84 -16.07 -9.68
CA ARG A 137 -10.22 -17.49 -9.69
C ARG A 137 -11.71 -17.64 -9.95
N SER A 138 -12.56 -16.84 -9.30
CA SER A 138 -14.01 -16.89 -9.49
C SER A 138 -14.43 -16.56 -10.92
N PHE A 139 -13.80 -15.57 -11.57
CA PHE A 139 -14.06 -15.25 -12.97
C PHE A 139 -13.57 -16.35 -13.91
N PHE A 140 -12.39 -16.92 -13.64
CA PHE A 140 -11.82 -18.00 -14.42
C PHE A 140 -12.72 -19.25 -14.42
N GLU A 141 -13.27 -19.61 -13.26
CA GLU A 141 -14.19 -20.76 -13.11
C GLU A 141 -15.55 -20.54 -13.81
N LYS A 142 -15.86 -19.31 -14.21
CA LYS A 142 -17.08 -18.93 -14.95
C LYS A 142 -16.80 -18.63 -16.43
N ASP A 143 -15.63 -19.04 -16.92
CA ASP A 143 -15.13 -18.80 -18.28
C ASP A 143 -15.06 -17.31 -18.68
N GLN A 144 -15.03 -16.39 -17.71
CA GLN A 144 -14.86 -14.95 -17.93
C GLN A 144 -13.37 -14.60 -17.99
N TRP A 145 -12.68 -15.06 -19.02
CA TRP A 145 -11.22 -15.03 -19.08
C TRP A 145 -10.62 -13.61 -19.14
N LEU A 146 -11.31 -12.65 -19.76
CA LEU A 146 -10.83 -11.27 -19.82
C LEU A 146 -10.87 -10.59 -18.45
N ASP A 147 -11.92 -10.83 -17.66
CA ASP A 147 -12.02 -10.34 -16.29
C ASP A 147 -11.01 -11.05 -15.39
N ALA A 148 -10.89 -12.37 -15.53
CA ALA A 148 -9.86 -13.14 -14.82
C ALA A 148 -8.45 -12.61 -15.12
N TYR A 149 -8.15 -12.25 -16.37
CA TYR A 149 -6.87 -11.66 -16.77
C TYR A 149 -6.57 -10.35 -16.02
N ASN A 150 -7.55 -9.45 -15.94
CA ASN A 150 -7.39 -8.19 -15.19
C ASN A 150 -7.05 -8.45 -13.72
N HIS A 151 -7.74 -9.41 -13.08
CA HIS A 151 -7.47 -9.77 -11.70
C HIS A 151 -6.10 -10.44 -11.51
N VAL A 152 -5.68 -11.34 -12.40
CA VAL A 152 -4.34 -11.95 -12.37
C VAL A 152 -3.26 -10.90 -12.54
N LEU A 153 -3.43 -9.95 -13.46
CA LEU A 153 -2.51 -8.85 -13.67
C LEU A 153 -2.29 -8.03 -12.38
N HIS A 154 -3.37 -7.73 -11.66
CA HIS A 154 -3.30 -7.02 -10.38
C HIS A 154 -2.70 -7.89 -9.27
N ALA A 155 -3.04 -9.18 -9.21
CA ALA A 155 -2.45 -10.12 -8.26
C ALA A 155 -0.92 -10.19 -8.43
N LEU A 156 -0.43 -10.35 -9.67
CA LEU A 156 1.01 -10.36 -9.96
C LEU A 156 1.69 -9.05 -9.56
N HIS A 157 1.03 -7.90 -9.77
CA HIS A 157 1.56 -6.62 -9.29
C HIS A 157 1.68 -6.56 -7.76
N HIS A 158 0.68 -7.01 -7.01
CA HIS A 158 0.74 -7.05 -5.55
C HIS A 158 1.78 -8.05 -5.06
N LEU A 159 1.91 -9.20 -5.72
CA LEU A 159 2.94 -10.20 -5.44
C LEU A 159 4.35 -9.63 -5.64
N ALA A 160 4.57 -8.87 -6.73
CA ALA A 160 5.84 -8.20 -6.98
C ALA A 160 6.16 -7.16 -5.89
N ARG A 161 5.19 -6.32 -5.51
CA ARG A 161 5.37 -5.35 -4.42
C ARG A 161 5.68 -6.02 -3.09
N LEU A 162 4.95 -7.09 -2.76
CA LEU A 162 5.15 -7.87 -1.55
C LEU A 162 6.58 -8.42 -1.47
N SER A 163 7.06 -9.01 -2.57
CA SER A 163 8.45 -9.51 -2.68
C SER A 163 9.50 -8.42 -2.46
N ILE A 164 9.29 -7.22 -3.04
CA ILE A 164 10.20 -6.08 -2.88
C ILE A 164 10.23 -5.61 -1.41
N ILE A 165 9.06 -5.51 -0.76
CA ILE A 165 8.94 -5.10 0.65
C ILE A 165 9.59 -6.13 1.57
N GLU A 166 9.36 -7.42 1.31
CA GLU A 166 9.96 -8.54 2.05
C GLU A 166 11.49 -8.44 2.07
N ASN A 167 12.08 -8.04 0.93
CA ASN A 167 13.52 -7.83 0.78
C ASN A 167 14.02 -6.48 1.32
N GLY A 168 13.16 -5.66 1.92
CA GLY A 168 13.55 -4.43 2.61
C GLY A 168 13.51 -3.17 1.77
N PHE A 169 12.95 -3.22 0.56
CA PHE A 169 12.90 -2.09 -0.36
C PHE A 169 11.49 -1.54 -0.51
N TYR A 170 11.38 -0.22 -0.73
CA TYR A 170 10.11 0.37 -1.12
C TYR A 170 9.79 0.02 -2.59
N PRO A 171 8.56 -0.43 -2.91
CA PRO A 171 8.18 -0.64 -4.30
C PRO A 171 8.13 0.69 -5.06
N GLU A 172 8.90 0.78 -6.14
CA GLU A 172 8.95 1.94 -7.04
C GLU A 172 7.84 1.87 -8.10
N VAL A 173 7.76 2.93 -8.91
CA VAL A 173 6.86 3.01 -10.07
C VAL A 173 7.17 1.90 -11.08
N THR A 174 8.45 1.65 -11.33
CA THR A 174 8.97 0.62 -12.25
C THR A 174 9.15 -0.73 -11.53
N VAL A 175 8.12 -1.16 -10.81
CA VAL A 175 8.11 -2.36 -9.95
C VAL A 175 8.66 -3.63 -10.63
N TRP A 176 8.42 -3.79 -11.94
CA TRP A 176 8.88 -4.95 -12.69
C TRP A 176 10.40 -5.00 -12.88
N ASN A 177 11.06 -3.84 -13.00
CA ASN A 177 12.52 -3.78 -13.07
C ASN A 177 13.14 -4.16 -11.72
N GLN A 178 12.54 -3.70 -10.62
CA GLN A 178 12.99 -4.04 -9.27
C GLN A 178 12.81 -5.55 -9.00
N VAL A 179 11.59 -6.08 -9.20
CA VAL A 179 11.32 -7.50 -8.89
C VAL A 179 12.11 -8.44 -9.79
N LYS A 180 12.45 -8.03 -11.03
CA LYS A 180 13.33 -8.82 -11.90
C LYS A 180 14.70 -9.07 -11.30
N GLN A 181 15.23 -8.14 -10.50
CA GLN A 181 16.52 -8.30 -9.82
C GLN A 181 16.37 -9.04 -8.48
N ILE A 182 15.27 -8.80 -7.77
CA ILE A 182 15.03 -9.32 -6.42
C ILE A 182 14.49 -10.76 -6.45
N GLU A 183 13.42 -11.00 -7.22
CA GLU A 183 12.76 -12.30 -7.33
C GLU A 183 12.35 -12.56 -8.79
N PRO A 184 13.31 -12.91 -9.67
CA PRO A 184 13.10 -13.01 -11.12
C PRO A 184 11.99 -13.97 -11.55
N GLN A 185 11.64 -14.94 -10.69
CA GLN A 185 10.56 -15.90 -10.93
C GLN A 185 9.19 -15.21 -11.05
N ILE A 186 8.93 -14.19 -10.22
CA ILE A 186 7.68 -13.40 -10.29
C ILE A 186 7.64 -12.59 -11.60
N TYR A 187 8.76 -12.01 -12.02
CA TYR A 187 8.85 -11.32 -13.32
C TYR A 187 8.53 -12.27 -14.48
N LYS A 188 9.04 -13.50 -14.44
CA LYS A 188 8.78 -14.51 -15.48
C LYS A 188 7.29 -14.83 -15.58
N LEU A 189 6.56 -14.93 -14.47
CA LEU A 189 5.10 -15.13 -14.50
C LEU A 189 4.39 -14.04 -15.33
N TYR A 190 4.75 -12.78 -15.11
CA TYR A 190 4.19 -11.68 -15.89
C TYR A 190 4.59 -11.73 -17.37
N ALA A 191 5.85 -12.07 -17.65
CA ALA A 191 6.32 -12.25 -19.02
C ALA A 191 5.58 -13.38 -19.76
N GLU A 192 5.34 -14.53 -19.10
CA GLU A 192 4.56 -15.63 -19.66
C GLU A 192 3.09 -15.24 -19.90
N LEU A 193 2.48 -14.49 -18.98
CA LEU A 193 1.10 -14.02 -19.14
C LEU A 193 0.92 -13.18 -20.42
N VAL A 194 1.88 -12.29 -20.72
CA VAL A 194 1.79 -11.35 -21.84
C VAL A 194 2.38 -11.92 -23.14
N GLY A 195 3.47 -12.69 -23.04
CA GLY A 195 4.29 -13.09 -24.19
C GLY A 195 4.11 -14.53 -24.68
N SER A 196 3.41 -15.39 -23.95
CA SER A 196 3.20 -16.78 -24.39
C SER A 196 2.19 -16.89 -25.53
N GLU A 197 2.45 -17.80 -26.48
CA GLU A 197 1.58 -18.12 -27.61
C GLU A 197 0.40 -19.03 -27.22
N GLU A 198 0.37 -19.52 -25.99
CA GLU A 198 -0.71 -20.37 -25.48
C GLU A 198 -2.06 -19.63 -25.45
N PRO A 199 -3.19 -20.35 -25.60
CA PRO A 199 -4.52 -19.82 -25.37
C PRO A 199 -4.63 -19.13 -24.00
N LEU A 200 -5.44 -18.07 -23.92
CA LEU A 200 -5.56 -17.24 -22.71
C LEU A 200 -5.97 -18.07 -21.48
N ASP A 201 -6.90 -19.00 -21.63
CA ASP A 201 -7.34 -19.89 -20.55
C ASP A 201 -6.18 -20.73 -20.00
N LYS A 202 -5.31 -21.26 -20.86
CA LYS A 202 -4.12 -22.04 -20.44
C LYS A 202 -3.08 -21.19 -19.73
N ARG A 203 -2.82 -19.98 -20.25
CA ARG A 203 -1.96 -19.01 -19.55
C ARG A 203 -2.51 -18.69 -18.17
N LEU A 204 -3.80 -18.34 -18.06
CA LEU A 204 -4.43 -18.04 -16.77
C LEU A 204 -4.40 -19.23 -15.82
N GLN A 205 -4.66 -20.45 -16.30
CA GLN A 205 -4.59 -21.67 -15.49
C GLN A 205 -3.21 -21.85 -14.85
N LEU A 206 -2.13 -21.71 -15.63
CA LEU A 206 -0.76 -21.79 -15.13
C LEU A 206 -0.45 -20.66 -14.13
N LEU A 207 -0.89 -19.44 -14.43
CA LEU A 207 -0.67 -18.28 -13.56
C LEU A 207 -1.37 -18.44 -12.22
N PHE A 208 -2.58 -19.02 -12.18
CA PHE A 208 -3.25 -19.29 -10.91
C PHE A 208 -2.55 -20.37 -10.09
N LEU A 209 -2.04 -21.42 -10.73
CA LEU A 209 -1.26 -22.45 -10.03
C LEU A 209 0.01 -21.86 -9.40
N ALA A 210 0.75 -21.05 -10.17
CA ALA A 210 1.92 -20.37 -9.65
C ALA A 210 1.58 -19.36 -8.55
N SER A 211 0.51 -18.59 -8.73
CA SER A 211 0.06 -17.61 -7.72
C SER A 211 -0.32 -18.27 -6.40
N ASP A 212 -0.99 -19.42 -6.42
CA ASP A 212 -1.34 -20.18 -5.19
C ASP A 212 -0.07 -20.60 -4.43
N PHE A 213 0.93 -21.12 -5.14
CA PHE A 213 2.22 -21.46 -4.56
C PHE A 213 2.90 -20.25 -3.89
N PHE A 214 2.95 -19.10 -4.57
CA PHE A 214 3.57 -17.89 -4.02
C PHE A 214 2.78 -17.29 -2.86
N ILE A 215 1.44 -17.32 -2.90
CA ILE A 215 0.60 -16.89 -1.79
C ILE A 215 0.87 -17.77 -0.56
N HIS A 216 0.96 -19.09 -0.76
CA HIS A 216 1.26 -20.00 0.33
C HIS A 216 2.66 -19.79 0.89
N SER A 217 3.69 -19.64 0.05
CA SER A 217 5.07 -19.44 0.51
C SER A 217 5.27 -18.13 1.29
N LYS A 218 4.48 -17.10 0.96
CA LYS A 218 4.51 -15.79 1.64
C LYS A 218 3.48 -15.65 2.77
N LEU A 219 2.66 -16.67 3.03
CA LEU A 219 1.53 -16.63 3.98
C LEU A 219 1.92 -16.13 5.37
N LYS A 220 2.94 -16.73 5.99
CA LYS A 220 3.36 -16.39 7.37
C LYS A 220 3.81 -14.94 7.49
N GLN A 221 4.59 -14.47 6.52
CA GLN A 221 5.12 -13.10 6.54
C GLN A 221 4.04 -12.07 6.18
N GLY A 222 3.21 -12.37 5.16
CA GLY A 222 2.10 -11.53 4.74
C GLY A 222 1.03 -11.38 5.83
N ALA A 223 0.71 -12.43 6.56
CA ALA A 223 -0.27 -12.39 7.66
C ALA A 223 0.31 -11.83 8.97
N SER A 224 1.63 -11.65 9.09
CA SER A 224 2.31 -11.41 10.37
C SER A 224 1.78 -10.19 11.15
N HIS A 225 1.46 -9.10 10.46
CA HIS A 225 0.92 -7.90 11.10
C HIS A 225 -0.48 -8.15 11.69
N LEU A 226 -1.39 -8.76 10.92
CA LEU A 226 -2.72 -9.09 11.41
C LEU A 226 -2.65 -10.07 12.58
N MET A 227 -1.81 -11.12 12.50
CA MET A 227 -1.62 -12.05 13.61
C MET A 227 -1.13 -11.34 14.87
N HIS A 228 -0.11 -10.48 14.73
CA HIS A 228 0.44 -9.72 15.86
C HIS A 228 -0.62 -8.83 16.54
N VAL A 229 -1.51 -8.20 15.78
CA VAL A 229 -2.60 -7.40 16.36
C VAL A 229 -3.62 -8.29 17.07
N LEU A 230 -4.01 -9.41 16.46
CA LEU A 230 -4.99 -10.33 17.06
C LEU A 230 -4.49 -10.98 18.35
N GLU A 231 -3.18 -11.23 18.45
CA GLU A 231 -2.50 -11.78 19.64
C GLU A 231 -2.44 -10.81 20.83
N LYS A 232 -2.82 -9.53 20.65
CA LYS A 232 -2.81 -8.55 21.76
C LYS A 232 -3.85 -8.83 22.85
N LYS A 233 -4.86 -9.66 22.56
CA LYS A 233 -5.83 -10.14 23.54
C LYS A 233 -6.04 -11.64 23.40
N ASP A 234 -6.26 -12.32 24.52
CA ASP A 234 -6.49 -13.78 24.55
C ASP A 234 -7.93 -14.19 24.19
N THR A 235 -8.82 -13.21 23.98
CA THR A 235 -10.23 -13.44 23.64
C THR A 235 -10.48 -13.31 22.14
N PRO A 236 -11.44 -14.04 21.56
CA PRO A 236 -11.81 -13.90 20.15
C PRO A 236 -12.26 -12.49 19.78
N TRP A 237 -11.95 -12.09 18.55
CA TRP A 237 -12.34 -10.81 17.97
C TRP A 237 -13.63 -10.93 17.17
N SER A 238 -14.61 -10.08 17.47
CA SER A 238 -15.74 -9.85 16.58
C SER A 238 -15.33 -8.97 15.40
N MET A 239 -16.06 -9.05 14.28
CA MET A 239 -15.81 -8.17 13.13
C MET A 239 -15.93 -6.67 13.49
N ALA A 240 -16.85 -6.31 14.39
CA ALA A 240 -17.02 -4.93 14.83
C ALA A 240 -15.78 -4.40 15.60
N GLU A 241 -15.16 -5.23 16.44
CA GLU A 241 -13.91 -4.88 17.11
C GLU A 241 -12.77 -4.74 16.10
N LEU A 242 -12.66 -5.64 15.12
CA LEU A 242 -11.62 -5.60 14.10
C LEU A 242 -11.70 -4.34 13.23
N LEU A 243 -12.91 -3.93 12.86
CA LEU A 243 -13.15 -2.69 12.11
C LEU A 243 -12.87 -1.42 12.95
N SER A 244 -12.92 -1.53 14.27
CA SER A 244 -12.65 -0.41 15.20
C SER A 244 -11.19 -0.36 15.66
N GLU A 245 -10.41 -1.41 15.38
CA GLU A 245 -9.00 -1.48 15.75
C GLU A 245 -8.15 -0.63 14.82
N LYS A 246 -7.46 0.37 15.39
CA LYS A 246 -6.75 1.40 14.61
C LYS A 246 -5.66 0.81 13.73
N GLU A 247 -4.97 -0.22 14.22
CA GLU A 247 -3.91 -0.88 13.47
C GLU A 247 -4.45 -1.69 12.29
N LEU A 248 -5.72 -2.12 12.32
CA LEU A 248 -6.34 -2.91 11.25
C LEU A 248 -7.12 -2.07 10.23
N MET A 249 -7.38 -0.79 10.51
CA MET A 249 -8.06 0.10 9.55
C MET A 249 -7.35 0.17 8.19
N VAL A 250 -6.02 -0.04 8.16
CA VAL A 250 -5.20 -0.01 6.94
C VAL A 250 -5.56 -1.10 5.92
N TYR A 251 -6.22 -2.19 6.36
CA TYR A 251 -6.71 -3.24 5.48
C TYR A 251 -8.00 -2.84 4.76
N GLY A 252 -8.76 -1.88 5.30
CA GLY A 252 -10.00 -1.38 4.71
C GLY A 252 -10.95 -2.50 4.29
N VAL A 253 -11.39 -2.45 3.03
CA VAL A 253 -12.30 -3.45 2.44
C VAL A 253 -11.67 -4.84 2.30
N ASP A 254 -10.34 -4.97 2.37
CA ASP A 254 -9.63 -6.23 2.20
C ASP A 254 -9.60 -7.09 3.47
N LEU A 255 -10.01 -6.54 4.63
CA LEU A 255 -9.90 -7.22 5.91
C LEU A 255 -10.76 -8.49 5.97
N GLU A 256 -12.02 -8.42 5.55
CA GLU A 256 -12.97 -9.54 5.65
C GLU A 256 -12.52 -10.75 4.83
N ILE A 257 -12.15 -10.52 3.56
CA ILE A 257 -11.68 -11.60 2.68
C ILE A 257 -10.35 -12.19 3.15
N LEU A 258 -9.47 -11.37 3.75
CA LEU A 258 -8.23 -11.85 4.33
C LEU A 258 -8.50 -12.74 5.55
N LEU A 259 -9.45 -12.36 6.43
CA LEU A 259 -9.81 -13.18 7.60
C LEU A 259 -10.33 -14.56 7.18
N GLU A 260 -11.27 -14.62 6.24
CA GLU A 260 -11.83 -15.89 5.77
C GLU A 260 -10.76 -16.74 5.07
N PHE A 261 -9.91 -16.12 4.25
CA PHE A 261 -8.76 -16.82 3.64
C PHE A 261 -7.83 -17.40 4.71
N LEU A 262 -7.54 -16.68 5.79
CA LEU A 262 -6.67 -17.16 6.87
C LEU A 262 -7.33 -18.26 7.71
N VAL A 263 -8.66 -18.26 7.83
CA VAL A 263 -9.41 -19.40 8.40
C VAL A 263 -9.25 -20.64 7.52
N GLU A 264 -9.42 -20.51 6.20
CA GLU A 264 -9.21 -21.62 5.26
C GLU A 264 -7.77 -22.16 5.29
N LYS A 265 -6.79 -21.29 5.53
CA LYS A 265 -5.37 -21.67 5.68
C LYS A 265 -4.99 -22.10 7.10
N HIS A 266 -5.95 -22.27 8.01
CA HIS A 266 -5.74 -22.68 9.41
C HIS A 266 -4.78 -21.78 10.21
N MET A 267 -4.68 -20.51 9.82
CA MET A 267 -3.97 -19.48 10.59
C MET A 267 -4.87 -18.86 11.67
N LEU A 268 -6.18 -18.85 11.41
CA LEU A 268 -7.22 -18.39 12.33
C LEU A 268 -8.23 -19.49 12.60
N SER A 269 -8.72 -19.54 13.83
CA SER A 269 -9.89 -20.33 14.22
C SER A 269 -11.14 -19.45 14.32
N VAL A 270 -12.29 -20.08 14.17
CA VAL A 270 -13.59 -19.43 14.33
C VAL A 270 -14.26 -19.91 15.61
N GLU A 271 -14.58 -18.97 16.49
CA GLU A 271 -15.42 -19.22 17.66
C GLU A 271 -16.86 -18.79 17.39
N LYS A 272 -17.81 -19.66 17.74
CA LYS A 272 -19.24 -19.45 17.54
C LYS A 272 -19.87 -18.98 18.84
N ILE A 273 -20.23 -17.70 18.92
CA ILE A 273 -20.89 -17.12 20.09
C ILE A 273 -22.41 -17.14 19.88
N ALA A 274 -23.15 -17.77 20.79
CA ALA A 274 -24.60 -17.94 20.64
C ALA A 274 -25.34 -16.60 20.56
N THR A 275 -26.30 -16.50 19.64
CA THR A 275 -27.25 -15.39 19.59
C THR A 275 -28.58 -15.78 20.25
N LYS A 276 -29.51 -14.81 20.32
CA LYS A 276 -30.90 -15.10 20.73
C LYS A 276 -31.66 -15.97 19.72
N GLY A 277 -31.20 -16.03 18.46
CA GLY A 277 -31.79 -16.86 17.42
C GLY A 277 -31.28 -18.30 17.49
N GLN A 278 -32.19 -19.27 17.50
CA GLN A 278 -31.82 -20.68 17.53
C GLN A 278 -31.00 -21.06 16.29
N GLY A 279 -29.82 -21.64 16.49
CA GLY A 279 -28.93 -22.07 15.41
C GLY A 279 -28.13 -20.95 14.74
N ILE A 280 -28.27 -19.69 15.18
CA ILE A 280 -27.52 -18.54 14.66
C ILE A 280 -26.45 -18.14 15.69
N PHE A 281 -25.22 -18.01 15.23
CA PHE A 281 -24.06 -17.67 16.04
C PHE A 281 -23.34 -16.44 15.47
N HIS A 282 -22.85 -15.56 16.34
CA HIS A 282 -21.83 -14.61 15.94
C HIS A 282 -20.53 -15.36 15.65
N ARG A 283 -19.85 -14.94 14.58
CA ARG A 283 -18.56 -15.48 14.14
C ARG A 283 -17.47 -14.58 14.70
N HIS A 284 -16.63 -15.12 15.58
CA HIS A 284 -15.47 -14.42 16.12
C HIS A 284 -14.19 -15.12 15.68
N TYR A 285 -13.10 -14.37 15.57
CA TYR A 285 -11.81 -14.81 15.03
C TYR A 285 -10.75 -14.82 16.12
N ILE A 286 -9.95 -15.87 16.20
CA ILE A 286 -8.82 -15.98 17.11
C ILE A 286 -7.64 -16.63 16.38
N VAL A 287 -6.41 -16.25 16.75
CA VAL A 287 -5.22 -16.90 16.19
C VAL A 287 -5.20 -18.37 16.60
N GLU A 288 -5.01 -19.25 15.63
CA GLU A 288 -4.88 -20.68 15.90
C GLU A 288 -3.58 -20.89 16.69
N LYS A 289 -3.71 -21.17 18.00
CA LYS A 289 -2.56 -21.63 18.79
C LYS A 289 -2.27 -23.03 18.31
N ASN A 290 -1.12 -23.26 17.66
CA ASN A 290 -0.65 -24.58 17.26
C ASN A 290 -0.88 -25.55 18.43
N LYS A 291 -1.93 -26.36 18.35
CA LYS A 291 -2.01 -27.57 19.15
C LYS A 291 -0.91 -28.44 18.59
N GLU A 292 0.25 -28.43 19.23
CA GLU A 292 1.24 -29.46 19.06
C GLU A 292 0.47 -30.78 19.12
N LYS A 293 0.40 -31.46 17.96
CA LYS A 293 -0.07 -32.84 17.89
C LYS A 293 0.97 -33.65 18.65
N TYR A 294 0.73 -33.85 19.94
CA TYR A 294 1.36 -34.89 20.75
C TYR A 294 0.87 -36.26 20.29
#